data_AF-A0A1E8CGR0-F1
#
_entry.id   AF-A0A1E8CGR0-F1
#
_cell.length_a   1.000
_cell.length_b   1.000
_cell.length_c   1.000
_cell.angle_alpha   90.00
_cell.angle_beta   90.00
_cell.angle_gamma   90.00
#
_symmetry.space_group_name_H-M   'P 1'
#
loop_
_entity.id
_entity.type
_entity.pdbx_description
1 polymer ?
#
loop_
_entity_poly.entity_id
_entity_poly.type
_entity_poly.pdbx_seq_one_letter_code
_entity_poly.pdbx_strand_id
1 'polypeptide(L)'
;MNFKLKRHTLTLCFGMFISALLSINAVAQDLNGRWQGSLVSAQYDPITIVFNFQQADSDTTPTGTLDIPSQFRTGLPIDSIRIRDQQITVSMRSIQAEYYGTLVLADNGDVVAIEGDWNQSGEYVPLRLEAATDPQ
;
A
#
# COMPACT_ATOMS: atom_id res chain seq x y z
N MET A 1 -0.64 -25.21 71.43
CA MET A 1 0.05 -25.99 70.38
C MET A 1 0.67 -24.99 69.41
N ASN A 2 2.00 -24.83 69.43
CA ASN A 2 2.73 -23.87 68.61
C ASN A 2 3.04 -24.49 67.25
N PHE A 3 2.78 -23.79 66.15
CA PHE A 3 3.38 -24.13 64.86
C PHE A 3 4.10 -22.91 64.29
N LYS A 4 5.43 -22.94 64.35
CA LYS A 4 6.32 -22.00 63.65
C LYS A 4 6.34 -22.38 62.17
N LEU A 5 6.20 -21.40 61.27
CA LEU A 5 6.62 -21.58 59.88
C LEU A 5 7.74 -20.58 59.54
N LYS A 6 8.86 -21.15 59.10
CA LYS A 6 10.17 -20.54 58.83
C LYS A 6 10.12 -19.52 57.69
N ARG A 7 10.88 -18.44 57.86
CA ARG A 7 11.34 -17.56 56.77
C ARG A 7 12.53 -18.23 56.07
N HIS A 8 12.47 -18.48 54.77
CA HIS A 8 13.64 -18.83 53.95
C HIS A 8 13.58 -18.17 52.56
N THR A 9 14.43 -17.15 52.43
CA THR A 9 15.28 -16.80 51.27
C THR A 9 14.64 -16.21 50.01
N LEU A 10 14.76 -14.88 49.93
CA LEU A 10 14.86 -14.03 48.75
C LEU A 10 15.71 -14.65 47.64
N THR A 11 15.17 -14.80 46.43
CA THR A 11 15.98 -14.96 45.20
C THR A 11 15.58 -13.87 44.22
N LEU A 12 16.50 -12.91 44.08
CA LEU A 12 16.47 -11.80 43.15
C LEU A 12 16.97 -12.32 41.79
N CYS A 13 16.09 -12.54 40.82
CA CYS A 13 16.50 -12.75 39.43
C CYS A 13 16.12 -11.49 38.64
N PHE A 14 17.05 -10.54 38.57
CA PHE A 14 16.99 -9.40 37.67
C PHE A 14 17.26 -9.89 36.25
N GLY A 15 16.23 -10.46 35.62
CA GLY A 15 16.27 -10.81 34.20
C GLY A 15 16.09 -9.55 33.37
N MET A 16 17.19 -8.89 33.03
CA MET A 16 17.22 -7.79 32.07
C MET A 16 16.75 -8.33 30.71
N PHE A 17 15.46 -8.16 30.41
CA PHE A 17 14.90 -8.37 29.08
C PHE A 17 15.46 -7.25 28.20
N ILE A 18 16.52 -7.55 27.44
CA ILE A 18 17.00 -6.67 26.39
C ILE A 18 15.98 -6.77 25.27
N SER A 19 15.00 -5.89 25.30
CA SER A 19 14.13 -5.59 24.17
C SER A 19 15.02 -5.02 23.07
N ALA A 20 15.47 -5.86 22.14
CA ALA A 20 16.06 -5.38 20.91
C ALA A 20 14.99 -4.54 20.20
N LEU A 21 15.15 -3.22 20.24
CA LEU A 21 14.41 -2.33 19.37
C LEU A 21 14.89 -2.66 17.95
N LEU A 22 14.15 -3.53 17.26
CA LEU A 22 14.23 -3.65 15.82
C LEU A 22 13.85 -2.27 15.28
N SER A 23 14.86 -1.47 14.95
CA SER A 23 14.67 -0.27 14.15
C SER A 23 14.11 -0.72 12.80
N ILE A 24 12.80 -0.66 12.66
CA ILE A 24 12.15 -0.75 11.36
C ILE A 24 12.58 0.52 10.64
N ASN A 25 13.60 0.41 9.78
CA ASN A 25 13.82 1.45 8.78
C ASN A 25 12.57 1.43 7.91
N ALA A 26 11.66 2.36 8.14
CA ALA A 26 10.57 2.65 7.22
C ALA A 26 11.22 3.25 5.97
N VAL A 27 11.71 2.39 5.07
CA VAL A 27 12.00 2.81 3.71
C VAL A 27 10.64 3.22 3.15
N ALA A 28 10.46 4.52 2.95
CA ALA A 28 9.30 5.00 2.24
C ALA A 28 9.35 4.39 0.84
N GLN A 29 8.31 3.64 0.50
CA GLN A 29 8.17 3.00 -0.79
C GLN A 29 7.95 4.11 -1.82
N ASP A 30 8.90 4.28 -2.72
CA ASP A 30 8.77 5.27 -3.80
C ASP A 30 7.77 4.74 -4.84
N LEU A 31 6.64 5.43 -4.95
CA LEU A 31 5.62 5.15 -5.96
C LEU A 31 5.55 6.23 -7.04
N ASN A 32 6.42 7.24 -6.99
CA ASN A 32 6.38 8.36 -7.90
C ASN A 32 6.49 7.89 -9.36
N GLY A 33 5.56 8.33 -10.20
CA GLY A 33 5.54 7.99 -11.62
C GLY A 33 4.23 7.38 -12.08
N ARG A 34 4.30 6.76 -13.26
CA ARG A 34 3.15 6.27 -14.00
C ARG A 34 3.02 4.76 -13.82
N TRP A 35 1.84 4.30 -13.42
CA TRP A 35 1.51 2.91 -13.16
C TRP A 35 0.29 2.52 -13.99
N GLN A 36 0.39 1.45 -14.76
CA GLN A 36 -0.68 1.04 -15.67
C GLN A 36 -1.07 -0.42 -15.51
N GLY A 37 -2.34 -0.71 -15.76
CA GLY A 37 -2.87 -2.06 -15.79
C GLY A 37 -4.08 -2.15 -16.71
N SER A 38 -4.48 -3.38 -17.04
CA SER A 38 -5.67 -3.64 -17.84
C SER A 38 -6.78 -4.19 -16.94
N LEU A 39 -7.88 -3.45 -16.85
CA LEU A 39 -9.08 -3.86 -16.15
C LEU A 39 -9.90 -4.74 -17.09
N VAL A 40 -10.01 -6.03 -16.76
CA VAL A 40 -10.72 -7.02 -17.58
C VAL A 40 -11.95 -7.51 -16.80
N SER A 41 -13.13 -7.02 -17.18
CA SER A 41 -14.41 -7.54 -16.69
C SER A 41 -15.13 -8.28 -17.80
N ALA A 42 -15.98 -9.26 -17.45
CA ALA A 42 -16.77 -10.01 -18.44
C ALA A 42 -17.78 -9.13 -19.21
N GLN A 43 -18.09 -7.94 -18.69
CA GLN A 43 -19.13 -7.06 -19.21
C GLN A 43 -18.61 -5.99 -20.19
N TYR A 44 -17.30 -5.71 -20.20
CA TYR A 44 -16.72 -4.58 -20.91
C TYR A 44 -15.44 -5.01 -21.64
N ASP A 45 -15.14 -4.34 -22.76
CA ASP A 45 -13.82 -4.47 -23.38
C ASP A 45 -12.73 -4.09 -22.39
N PRO A 46 -11.53 -4.71 -22.44
CA PRO A 46 -10.43 -4.36 -21.54
C PRO A 46 -10.15 -2.85 -21.50
N ILE A 47 -10.12 -2.29 -20.30
CA ILE A 47 -9.91 -0.86 -20.08
C ILE A 47 -8.52 -0.66 -19.51
N THR A 48 -7.66 0.09 -20.21
CA THR A 48 -6.37 0.51 -19.63
C THR A 48 -6.61 1.58 -18.58
N ILE A 49 -6.14 1.33 -17.36
CA ILE A 49 -6.16 2.23 -16.22
C ILE A 49 -4.74 2.72 -15.99
N VAL A 50 -4.55 4.02 -15.86
CA VAL A 50 -3.24 4.64 -15.64
C VAL A 50 -3.32 5.54 -14.42
N PHE A 51 -2.59 5.20 -13.36
CA PHE A 51 -2.35 6.08 -12.23
C PHE A 51 -1.07 6.87 -12.44
N ASN A 52 -1.12 8.18 -12.23
CA ASN A 52 0.05 9.05 -12.19
C ASN A 52 0.24 9.51 -10.75
N PHE A 53 1.09 8.79 -10.00
CA PHE A 53 1.39 9.10 -8.61
C PHE A 53 2.51 10.13 -8.51
N GLN A 54 2.38 11.01 -7.53
CA GLN A 54 3.32 12.07 -7.22
C GLN A 54 3.63 12.01 -5.73
N GLN A 55 4.90 11.81 -5.41
CA GLN A 55 5.41 11.85 -4.05
C GLN A 55 6.57 12.84 -4.00
N ALA A 56 6.41 13.91 -3.22
CA ALA A 56 7.41 14.97 -3.15
C ALA A 56 8.62 14.54 -2.31
N ASP A 57 8.35 13.90 -1.17
CA ASP A 57 9.33 13.31 -0.24
C ASP A 57 8.72 12.09 0.47
N SER A 58 9.56 11.29 1.14
CA SER A 58 9.17 10.11 1.93
C SER A 58 8.04 10.36 2.93
N ASP A 59 7.98 11.58 3.46
CA ASP A 59 7.11 11.97 4.57
C ASP A 59 5.86 12.74 4.11
N THR A 60 5.70 12.97 2.81
CA THR A 60 4.55 13.66 2.24
C THR A 60 3.45 12.70 1.85
N THR A 61 2.19 13.09 2.08
CA THR A 61 1.04 12.34 1.58
C THR A 61 1.10 12.29 0.05
N PRO A 62 1.14 11.09 -0.56
CA PRO A 62 1.15 10.98 -2.01
C PRO A 62 -0.10 11.59 -2.62
N THR A 63 0.07 12.18 -3.80
CA THR A 63 -1.02 12.73 -4.62
C THR A 63 -0.99 12.09 -6.01
N GLY A 64 -1.96 12.38 -6.86
CA GLY A 64 -1.91 11.88 -8.22
C GLY A 64 -3.18 12.10 -9.03
N THR A 65 -3.14 11.60 -10.25
CA THR A 65 -4.27 11.60 -11.18
C THR A 65 -4.50 10.21 -11.78
N LEU A 66 -5.69 10.04 -12.36
CA LEU A 66 -6.06 8.86 -13.14
C LEU A 66 -6.31 9.26 -14.59
N ASP A 67 -5.76 8.49 -15.52
CA ASP A 67 -6.12 8.52 -16.94
C ASP A 67 -6.81 7.20 -17.34
N ILE A 68 -7.82 7.33 -18.21
CA ILE A 68 -8.53 6.24 -18.86
C ILE A 68 -8.53 6.53 -20.37
N PRO A 69 -7.48 6.12 -21.11
CA PRO A 69 -7.26 6.54 -22.50
C PRO A 69 -8.39 6.17 -23.47
N SER A 70 -8.94 4.96 -23.35
CA SER A 70 -10.05 4.49 -24.21
C SER A 70 -11.34 5.30 -24.05
N GLN A 71 -11.44 6.07 -22.97
CA GLN A 71 -12.58 6.95 -22.67
C GLN A 71 -12.24 8.43 -22.84
N PHE A 72 -11.04 8.77 -23.34
CA PHE A 72 -10.56 10.15 -23.48
C PHE A 72 -10.60 10.95 -22.17
N ARG A 73 -10.41 10.28 -21.02
CA ARG A 73 -10.35 10.90 -19.70
C ARG A 73 -8.89 10.97 -19.25
N THR A 74 -8.39 12.16 -18.99
CA THR A 74 -7.05 12.37 -18.44
C THR A 74 -7.11 13.32 -17.25
N GLY A 75 -6.16 13.18 -16.33
CA GLY A 75 -6.02 14.08 -15.20
C GLY A 75 -7.16 14.02 -14.18
N LEU A 76 -7.89 12.90 -14.09
CA LEU A 76 -8.94 12.78 -13.09
C LEU A 76 -8.32 12.82 -11.69
N PRO A 77 -8.79 13.69 -10.79
CA PRO A 77 -8.16 13.85 -9.49
C PRO A 77 -8.36 12.61 -8.62
N ILE A 78 -7.28 12.17 -7.97
CA ILE A 78 -7.33 11.21 -6.88
C ILE A 78 -7.63 11.98 -5.59
N ASP A 79 -8.62 11.53 -4.82
CA ASP A 79 -9.02 12.19 -3.58
C ASP A 79 -8.09 11.84 -2.41
N SER A 80 -7.64 10.60 -2.33
CA SER A 80 -6.70 10.17 -1.29
C SER A 80 -5.90 8.96 -1.72
N ILE A 81 -4.62 8.95 -1.35
CA ILE A 81 -3.73 7.79 -1.41
C ILE A 81 -3.27 7.51 0.01
N ARG A 82 -3.46 6.28 0.48
CA ARG A 82 -2.99 5.83 1.79
C ARG A 82 -2.12 4.61 1.62
N ILE A 83 -0.92 4.65 2.16
CA ILE A 83 0.01 3.51 2.18
C ILE A 83 0.29 3.14 3.64
N ARG A 84 0.07 1.88 4.00
CA ARG A 84 0.38 1.33 5.32
C ARG A 84 0.69 -0.16 5.18
N ASP A 85 1.77 -0.63 5.79
CA ASP A 85 2.11 -2.06 5.84
C ASP A 85 2.13 -2.74 4.46
N GLN A 86 2.72 -2.07 3.45
CA GLN A 86 2.74 -2.49 2.03
C GLN A 86 1.36 -2.58 1.36
N GLN A 87 0.30 -2.11 2.01
CA GLN A 87 -1.01 -1.95 1.41
C GLN A 87 -1.19 -0.51 0.93
N ILE A 88 -1.77 -0.34 -0.25
CA ILE A 88 -2.18 0.94 -0.83
C ILE A 88 -3.70 0.98 -0.98
N THR A 89 -4.32 2.09 -0.60
CA THR A 89 -5.71 2.40 -0.91
C THR A 89 -5.78 3.72 -1.64
N VAL A 90 -6.41 3.72 -2.80
CA VAL A 90 -6.64 4.91 -3.63
C VAL A 90 -8.15 5.15 -3.74
N SER A 91 -8.61 6.36 -3.42
CA SER A 91 -10.02 6.74 -3.52
C SER A 91 -10.23 7.79 -4.62
N MET A 92 -11.23 7.59 -5.47
CA MET A 92 -11.62 8.47 -6.57
C MET A 92 -13.15 8.67 -6.53
N ARG A 93 -13.61 9.60 -5.70
CA ARG A 93 -15.03 9.88 -5.44
C ARG A 93 -15.77 10.38 -6.67
N SER A 94 -15.10 11.12 -7.55
CA SER A 94 -15.69 11.67 -8.78
C SER A 94 -16.26 10.60 -9.72
N ILE A 95 -15.73 9.38 -9.64
CA ILE A 95 -16.17 8.21 -10.41
C ILE A 95 -16.68 7.07 -9.51
N GLN A 96 -16.83 7.33 -8.21
CA GLN A 96 -17.28 6.34 -7.21
C GLN A 96 -16.45 5.05 -7.25
N ALA A 97 -15.13 5.19 -7.37
CA ALA A 97 -14.21 4.07 -7.47
C ALA A 97 -13.13 4.11 -6.38
N GLU A 98 -12.66 2.92 -6.02
CA GLU A 98 -11.55 2.70 -5.09
C GLU A 98 -10.62 1.63 -5.67
N TYR A 99 -9.34 1.72 -5.36
CA TYR A 99 -8.37 0.67 -5.66
C TYR A 99 -7.69 0.22 -4.37
N TYR A 100 -7.65 -1.09 -4.18
CA TYR A 100 -7.08 -1.75 -3.01
C TYR A 100 -5.92 -2.64 -3.47
N GLY A 101 -4.69 -2.29 -3.12
CA GLY A 101 -3.50 -2.96 -3.65
C GLY A 101 -2.49 -3.36 -2.57
N THR A 102 -1.67 -4.34 -2.91
CA THR A 102 -0.47 -4.77 -2.19
C THR A 102 0.76 -4.46 -3.04
N LEU A 103 1.72 -3.73 -2.47
CA LEU A 103 2.99 -3.41 -3.13
C LEU A 103 3.84 -4.68 -3.26
N VAL A 104 4.33 -4.94 -4.47
CA VAL A 104 5.29 -6.02 -4.77
C VAL A 104 6.67 -5.40 -4.85
N LEU A 105 7.57 -5.84 -3.97
CA LEU A 105 8.91 -5.29 -3.84
C LEU A 105 9.97 -6.19 -4.51
N ALA A 106 10.96 -5.58 -5.15
CA ALA A 106 12.21 -6.25 -5.52
C ALA A 106 13.16 -6.39 -4.31
N ASP A 107 14.23 -7.17 -4.47
CA ASP A 107 15.21 -7.43 -3.42
C ASP A 107 15.90 -6.15 -2.90
N ASN A 108 15.98 -5.11 -3.73
CA ASN A 108 16.53 -3.80 -3.38
C ASN A 108 15.53 -2.89 -2.65
N GLY A 109 14.28 -3.33 -2.48
CA GLY A 109 13.21 -2.58 -1.83
C GLY A 109 12.37 -1.72 -2.77
N ASP A 110 12.66 -1.68 -4.07
CA ASP A 110 11.87 -0.92 -5.03
C ASP A 110 10.51 -1.59 -5.28
N VAL A 111 9.46 -0.78 -5.47
CA VAL A 111 8.16 -1.30 -5.91
C VAL A 111 8.25 -1.63 -7.40
N VAL A 112 7.92 -2.87 -7.78
CA VAL A 112 7.94 -3.34 -9.18
C VAL A 112 6.54 -3.59 -9.74
N ALA A 113 5.56 -3.82 -8.87
CA ALA A 113 4.16 -3.98 -9.24
C ALA A 113 3.25 -3.63 -8.05
N ILE A 114 1.97 -3.43 -8.34
CA ILE A 114 0.92 -3.36 -7.32
C ILE A 114 -0.16 -4.38 -7.71
N GLU A 115 -0.38 -5.36 -6.85
CA GLU A 115 -1.42 -6.37 -7.03
C GLU A 115 -2.67 -5.94 -6.27
N GLY A 116 -3.80 -5.83 -6.95
CA GLY A 116 -4.99 -5.30 -6.28
C GLY A 116 -6.29 -5.49 -7.03
N ASP A 117 -7.33 -4.91 -6.45
CA ASP A 117 -8.69 -4.91 -6.98
C ASP A 117 -9.18 -3.48 -7.17
N TRP A 118 -9.76 -3.23 -8.34
CA TRP A 118 -10.59 -2.07 -8.61
C TRP A 118 -12.01 -2.34 -8.10
N ASN A 119 -12.53 -1.46 -7.25
CA ASN A 119 -13.90 -1.49 -6.77
C ASN A 119 -14.68 -0.31 -7.37
N GLN A 120 -15.78 -0.59 -8.05
CA GLN A 120 -16.72 0.44 -8.50
C GLN A 120 -18.15 -0.11 -8.48
N SER A 121 -19.07 0.62 -7.86
CA SER A 121 -20.47 0.18 -7.68
C SER A 121 -20.63 -1.17 -6.97
N GLY A 122 -19.64 -1.59 -6.17
CA GLY A 122 -19.65 -2.86 -5.45
C GLY A 122 -19.14 -4.06 -6.26
N GLU A 123 -18.76 -3.88 -7.52
CA GLU A 123 -18.03 -4.88 -8.30
C GLU A 123 -16.53 -4.74 -8.04
N TYR A 124 -15.88 -5.87 -7.72
CA TYR A 124 -14.43 -5.97 -7.56
C TYR A 124 -13.84 -6.67 -8.79
N VAL A 125 -12.90 -6.01 -9.45
CA VAL A 125 -12.21 -6.51 -10.64
C VAL A 125 -10.70 -6.47 -10.39
N PRO A 126 -9.99 -7.60 -10.53
CA PRO A 126 -8.55 -7.63 -10.38
C PRO A 126 -7.85 -6.67 -11.34
N LEU A 127 -6.88 -5.94 -10.82
CA LEU A 127 -6.06 -4.97 -11.55
C LEU A 127 -4.63 -4.99 -10.99
N ARG A 128 -3.75 -5.66 -11.74
CA ARG A 128 -2.30 -5.56 -11.54
C ARG A 128 -1.78 -4.31 -12.24
N LEU A 129 -1.04 -3.50 -11.50
CA LEU A 129 -0.37 -2.31 -12.02
C LEU A 129 1.14 -2.55 -12.12
N GLU A 130 1.73 -2.11 -13.22
CA GLU A 130 3.17 -2.12 -13.45
C GLU A 130 3.63 -0.73 -13.85
N ALA A 131 4.88 -0.39 -13.54
CA ALA A 131 5.47 0.87 -13.96
C ALA A 131 5.38 1.00 -15.48
N ALA A 132 4.71 2.04 -15.95
CA ALA A 132 4.61 2.30 -17.38
C ALA A 132 5.99 2.74 -17.87
N THR A 133 6.63 1.90 -18.69
CA THR A 133 7.67 2.40 -19.59
C THR A 133 6.98 3.34 -20.56
N ASP A 134 7.32 4.63 -20.52
CA ASP A 134 6.78 5.59 -21.48
C ASP A 134 7.03 5.03 -22.90
N PRO A 135 5.99 4.88 -23.74
CA PRO A 135 6.23 4.46 -25.12
C PRO A 135 7.10 5.53 -25.78
N GLN A 136 8.32 5.13 -26.19
CA GLN A 136 9.20 5.91 -27.04
C GLN A 136 8.50 6.32 -28.34
#